data_AF-A0A946U868-F1
#
_entry.id   AF-A0A946U868-F1
#
_cell.length_a   1.000
_cell.length_b   1.000
_cell.length_c   1.000
_cell.angle_alpha   90.00
_cell.angle_beta   90.00
_cell.angle_gamma   90.00
#
_symmetry.space_group_name_H-M   'P 1'
#
loop_
_entity.id
_entity.type
_entity.pdbx_description
1 polymer ?
#
loop_
_entity_poly.entity_id
_entity_poly.type
_entity_poly.pdbx_seq_one_letter_code
_entity_poly.pdbx_strand_id
1 'polypeptide(L)' 'VDLLRSNHGPVVMEVNSSPGLEGIENASGKNVADAVIQFIEKNARPGRTRSRGQG' A
#
# COMPACT_ATOMS: atom_id res chain seq x y z
N VAL A 1 6.05 2.02 2.29
CA VAL A 1 7.12 2.99 1.96
C VAL A 1 8.19 2.81 3.00
N ASP A 2 9.42 2.57 2.56
CA ASP A 2 10.55 2.37 3.45
C ASP A 2 11.32 3.67 3.59
N LEU A 3 11.63 4.01 4.83
CA LEU A 3 12.19 5.31 5.22
C LEU A 3 13.50 5.10 5.98
N LEU A 4 14.47 5.98 5.70
CA LEU A 4 15.70 6.12 6.49
C LEU A 4 15.59 7.33 7.41
N ARG A 5 16.06 7.19 8.65
CA ARG A 5 16.22 8.34 9.56
C ARG A 5 17.52 9.06 9.23
N SER A 6 17.44 10.36 8.93
CA SER A 6 18.62 11.21 8.68
C SER A 6 18.62 12.44 9.59
N ASN A 7 19.77 13.12 9.68
CA ASN A 7 19.92 14.37 10.43
C ASN A 7 19.07 15.53 9.86
N HIS A 8 18.57 15.39 8.64
CA HIS A 8 17.72 16.38 7.98
C HIS A 8 16.25 15.91 7.85
N GLY A 9 15.85 14.88 8.60
CA GLY A 9 14.50 14.31 8.60
C GLY A 9 14.41 12.94 7.91
N PRO A 10 13.21 12.34 7.83
CA PRO A 10 13.00 11.06 7.16
C PRO A 10 13.25 11.16 5.65
N VAL A 11 13.94 10.18 5.08
CA VAL A 11 14.23 10.09 3.64
C VAL A 11 13.56 8.84 3.07
N VAL A 12 12.88 8.97 1.93
CA VAL A 12 12.30 7.82 1.22
C VAL A 12 13.40 7.00 0.55
N MET A 13 13.42 5.71 0.84
CA MET A 13 14.36 4.76 0.26
C MET A 13 13.70 3.93 -0.85
N GLU A 14 12.51 3.39 -0.56
CA GLU A 14 11.80 2.52 -1.49
C GLU A 14 10.28 2.71 -1.37
N VAL A 15 9.60 2.58 -2.51
CA VAL A 15 8.14 2.53 -2.59
C VAL A 15 7.74 1.20 -3.22
N ASN A 16 7.23 0.31 -2.39
CA ASN A 16 6.72 -1.00 -2.78
C ASN A 16 5.27 -0.90 -3.27
N SER A 17 4.97 -1.43 -4.47
CA SER A 17 3.61 -1.53 -5.01
C SER A 17 2.85 -2.76 -4.49
N SER A 18 3.56 -3.76 -3.96
CA SER A 18 2.97 -5.00 -3.43
C SER A 18 3.71 -5.47 -2.16
N PRO A 19 3.58 -4.76 -1.03
CA PRO A 19 4.21 -5.16 0.23
C PRO A 19 3.54 -6.42 0.84
N GLY A 20 4.31 -7.19 1.61
CA GLY A 20 3.74 -8.25 2.45
C GLY A 20 2.94 -7.68 3.62
N LEU A 21 1.81 -8.32 3.97
CA LEU A 21 0.88 -7.81 4.99
C LEU A 21 0.98 -8.50 6.35
N GLU A 22 1.24 -9.80 6.40
CA GLU A 22 1.21 -10.60 7.64
C GLU A 22 2.04 -10.00 8.78
N GLY A 23 3.29 -9.64 8.51
CA GLY A 23 4.18 -9.09 9.52
C GLY A 23 3.72 -7.73 10.08
N ILE A 24 3.24 -6.83 9.22
CA ILE A 24 2.79 -5.50 9.65
C ILE A 24 1.44 -5.55 10.35
N GLU A 25 0.54 -6.45 9.95
CA GLU A 25 -0.73 -6.66 10.62
C GLU A 25 -0.52 -7.22 12.03
N ASN A 26 0.32 -8.25 12.17
CA ASN A 26 0.68 -8.81 13.47
C ASN A 26 1.36 -7.79 14.40
N ALA A 27 2.26 -6.96 13.87
CA ALA A 27 2.99 -5.97 14.65
C ALA A 27 2.14 -4.75 15.06
N SER A 28 1.17 -4.36 14.22
CA SER A 28 0.37 -3.14 14.43
C SER A 28 -1.04 -3.39 14.96
N GLY A 29 -1.54 -4.63 14.90
CA GLY A 29 -2.92 -4.99 15.21
C GLY A 29 -3.96 -4.41 14.26
N LYS A 30 -3.53 -3.87 13.10
CA LYS A 30 -4.41 -3.29 12.09
C LYS A 30 -4.71 -4.31 11.02
N ASN A 31 -5.96 -4.37 10.58
CA ASN A 31 -6.38 -5.13 9.40
C ASN A 31 -6.15 -4.29 8.14
N VAL A 32 -4.97 -4.42 7.56
CA VAL A 32 -4.56 -3.71 6.35
C VAL A 32 -5.23 -4.31 5.11
N ALA A 33 -5.43 -5.62 5.07
CA ALA A 33 -6.14 -6.29 3.98
C ALA A 33 -7.56 -5.73 3.80
N ASP A 34 -8.32 -5.61 4.90
CA ASP A 34 -9.66 -5.02 4.89
C ASP A 34 -9.63 -3.56 4.44
N ALA A 35 -8.67 -2.76 4.92
CA ALA A 35 -8.51 -1.37 4.49
C ALA A 35 -8.25 -1.25 2.97
N VAL A 36 -7.50 -2.18 2.37
CA VAL A 36 -7.29 -2.23 0.91
C VAL A 36 -8.59 -2.56 0.19
N ILE A 37 -9.35 -3.56 0.66
CA ILE A 37 -10.64 -3.94 0.06
C ILE A 37 -11.64 -2.77 0.15
N GLN A 38 -11.79 -2.15 1.31
CA GLN A 38 -12.66 -0.98 1.49
C GLN A 38 -12.27 0.18 0.57
N PHE A 39 -10.96 0.41 0.39
CA PHE A 39 -10.49 1.40 -0.56
C PHE A 39 -10.91 1.06 -1.99
N ILE A 40 -10.80 -0.20 -2.41
CA ILE A 40 -11.23 -0.66 -3.73
C ILE A 40 -12.73 -0.49 -3.88
N GLU A 41 -13.53 -0.94 -2.92
CA GLU A 41 -15.01 -0.84 -2.95
C GLU A 41 -15.49 0.61 -3.11
N LYS A 42 -14.84 1.56 -2.43
CA LYS A 42 -15.19 2.98 -2.49
C LYS A 42 -14.80 3.66 -3.81
N ASN A 43 -13.73 3.19 -4.47
CA ASN A 43 -13.11 3.91 -5.59
C ASN A 43 -13.24 3.19 -6.94
N ALA A 44 -13.50 1.88 -6.95
CA ALA A 44 -13.67 1.10 -8.17
C ALA A 44 -14.96 1.50 -8.88
N ARG A 45 -14.85 1.77 -10.18
CA ARG A 45 -16.02 2.03 -11.04
C ARG A 45 -16.43 0.74 -11.73
N PRO A 46 -17.72 0.35 -11.69
CA PRO A 46 -18.21 -0.81 -12.44
C PRO A 46 -17.79 -0.73 -13.93
N GLY A 47 -17.37 -1.85 -14.50
CA GLY A 47 -17.00 -1.97 -15.91
C GLY A 47 -15.65 -1.36 -16.32
N ARG A 48 -14.89 -0.78 -15.39
CA ARG A 48 -13.56 -0.20 -15.68
C ARG A 48 -12.42 -1.17 -15.33
N THR A 49 -12.39 -2.31 -16.00
CA THR A 49 -11.42 -3.40 -15.76
C THR A 49 -10.15 -3.33 -16.61
N ARG A 50 -10.00 -2.31 -17.47
CA ARG A 50 -8.80 -2.15 -18.30
C ARG A 50 -7.58 -1.86 -17.43
N SER A 51 -6.53 -2.66 -17.60
CA SER A 51 -5.22 -2.37 -17.00
C SER A 51 -4.67 -1.05 -17.55
N ARG A 52 -4.06 -0.26 -16.66
CA ARG A 52 -3.38 1.00 -17.04
C ARG A 52 -1.89 0.82 -17.34
N GLY A 53 -1.36 -0.38 -17.16
CA GLY A 53 0.03 -0.69 -17.48
C GLY A 53 0.22 -0.73 -18.99
N GLN A 54 1.23 -0.02 -19.48
CA GLN A 54 1.84 -0.32 -20.77
C GLN A 54 2.86 -1.42 -20.46
N GLY A 55 2.62 -2.62 -20.98
CA GLY A 55 3.61 -3.70 -20.96
C GLY A 55 4.74 -3.39 -21.91
#